data_AF-A0A423P8B8-F1
#
_entry.id   AF-A0A423P8B8-F1
#
_cell.length_a   1.000
_cell.length_b   1.000
_cell.length_c   1.000
_cell.angle_alpha   90.00
_cell.angle_beta   90.00
_cell.angle_gamma   90.00
#
_symmetry.space_group_name_H-M   'P 1'
#
loop_
_entity.id
_entity.type
_entity.pdbx_description
1 polymer ?
#
loop_
_entity_poly.entity_id
_entity_poly.type
_entity_poly.pdbx_seq_one_letter_code
_entity_poly.pdbx_strand_id
1 'polypeptide(L)'
;MKKFLDSLIFCLFIFSFAGSVSAGDYLVINADVTGDGQADVIKLTKGGTDFFVLVVTSGGKEIFKNDSLVPTKKMNNSGGLDVSHGLSVVDGNLVIQYYFCEPSTSVCYSRNVVGTYKDGSFLFSREEVVASAEKTITRDVFYQRPATPLSDLTYQKFLENDGDAKKLFSSAFGTCVQELGGDSLMKISDELEKESPAEWVRNTGCVTPALVFSLQGQGLLTMEAALRYVSSLAIK
;
A
#
# COMPACT_ATOMS: atom_id res chain seq x y z
N MET A 1 40.24 29.23 -47.03
CA MET A 1 39.22 29.41 -45.98
C MET A 1 38.31 28.19 -45.92
N LYS A 2 38.87 26.97 -45.89
CA LYS A 2 38.86 26.07 -44.72
C LYS A 2 38.86 26.77 -43.35
N LYS A 3 38.04 26.22 -42.43
CA LYS A 3 37.82 26.57 -41.02
C LYS A 3 36.70 27.58 -40.76
N PHE A 4 35.46 27.11 -40.71
CA PHE A 4 34.73 26.96 -39.44
C PHE A 4 33.42 26.20 -39.70
N LEU A 5 33.58 25.01 -40.27
CA LEU A 5 32.53 24.00 -40.41
C LEU A 5 32.47 23.12 -39.13
N ASP A 6 32.86 23.69 -37.98
CA ASP A 6 33.15 23.01 -36.71
C ASP A 6 32.38 23.64 -35.54
N SER A 7 31.06 23.75 -35.69
CA SER A 7 30.19 23.75 -34.52
C SER A 7 28.96 22.92 -34.89
N LEU A 8 29.22 21.64 -35.14
CA LEU A 8 28.70 20.56 -34.29
C LEU A 8 27.28 20.95 -33.85
N ILE A 9 26.27 20.61 -34.63
CA ILE A 9 25.62 19.32 -34.39
C ILE A 9 25.48 19.13 -32.88
N PHE A 10 24.80 20.07 -32.22
CA PHE A 10 24.00 19.73 -31.06
C PHE A 10 22.81 18.96 -31.62
N CYS A 11 23.09 17.75 -32.12
CA CYS A 11 22.14 16.68 -32.10
C CYS A 11 21.79 16.54 -30.62
N LEU A 12 20.77 17.29 -30.21
CA LEU A 12 19.78 16.79 -29.28
C LEU A 12 19.27 15.49 -29.92
N PHE A 13 20.05 14.42 -29.74
CA PHE A 13 19.53 13.08 -29.69
C PHE A 13 18.62 13.09 -28.47
N ILE A 14 17.42 13.63 -28.68
CA ILE A 14 16.25 13.16 -27.99
C ILE A 14 16.12 11.71 -28.51
N PHE A 15 16.91 10.80 -27.94
CA PHE A 15 16.56 9.39 -27.89
C PHE A 15 15.36 9.33 -26.93
N SER A 16 14.23 9.86 -27.38
CA SER A 16 12.95 9.35 -26.93
C SER A 16 12.92 7.95 -27.51
N PHE A 17 13.43 6.98 -26.75
CA PHE A 17 12.94 5.62 -26.87
C PHE A 17 11.47 5.70 -26.48
N ALA A 18 10.62 6.03 -27.45
CA ALA A 18 9.21 5.80 -27.36
C ALA A 18 9.07 4.28 -27.29
N GLY A 19 8.95 3.74 -26.07
CA GLY A 19 8.75 2.32 -25.88
C GLY A 19 7.61 1.86 -26.76
N SER A 20 7.89 0.94 -27.70
CA SER A 20 6.90 0.44 -28.64
C SER A 20 5.73 -0.17 -27.85
N VAL A 21 4.56 0.47 -27.89
CA VAL A 21 3.35 -0.05 -27.25
C VAL A 21 2.83 -1.20 -28.10
N SER A 22 2.57 -2.36 -27.48
CA SER A 22 2.00 -3.53 -28.14
C SER A 22 0.54 -3.74 -27.73
N ALA A 23 -0.25 -4.45 -28.53
CA ALA A 23 -1.63 -4.82 -28.17
C ALA A 23 -1.73 -5.69 -26.91
N GLY A 24 -0.61 -6.29 -26.45
CA GLY A 24 -0.52 -7.05 -25.21
C GLY A 24 -0.12 -6.22 -23.99
N ASP A 25 0.21 -4.93 -24.18
CA ASP A 25 0.62 -4.04 -23.09
C ASP A 25 -0.64 -3.53 -22.36
N TYR A 26 -0.69 -3.75 -21.05
CA TYR A 26 -1.75 -3.22 -20.18
C TYR A 26 -1.43 -1.80 -19.71
N LEU A 27 -0.16 -1.56 -19.38
CA LEU A 27 0.36 -0.28 -18.93
C LEU A 27 1.78 -0.09 -19.43
N VAL A 28 2.11 1.13 -19.84
CA VAL A 28 3.47 1.55 -20.19
C VAL A 28 3.75 2.90 -19.53
N ILE A 29 4.83 3.00 -18.77
CA ILE A 29 5.33 4.23 -18.14
C ILE A 29 6.74 4.48 -18.66
N ASN A 30 7.04 5.72 -19.02
CA ASN A 30 8.40 6.16 -19.33
C ASN A 30 8.88 7.07 -18.21
N ALA A 31 9.88 6.65 -17.46
CA ALA A 31 10.44 7.41 -16.34
C ALA A 31 11.86 6.93 -16.03
N ASP A 32 12.72 7.84 -15.56
CA ASP A 32 14.04 7.48 -15.04
C ASP A 32 13.88 6.82 -13.67
N VAL A 33 13.99 5.49 -13.63
CA VAL A 33 13.95 4.68 -12.40
C VAL A 33 15.33 4.11 -12.05
N THR A 34 16.30 4.21 -12.97
CA THR A 34 17.69 3.80 -12.74
C THR A 34 18.57 4.92 -12.18
N GLY A 35 18.14 6.18 -12.29
CA GLY A 35 18.87 7.38 -11.88
C GLY A 35 19.99 7.77 -12.85
N ASP A 36 19.95 7.29 -14.10
CA ASP A 36 20.97 7.56 -15.11
C ASP A 36 20.70 8.84 -15.93
N GLY A 37 19.58 9.52 -15.66
CA GLY A 37 19.14 10.73 -16.35
C GLY A 37 18.40 10.46 -17.66
N GLN A 38 18.20 9.20 -18.04
CA GLN A 38 17.44 8.79 -19.22
C GLN A 38 16.13 8.12 -18.82
N ALA A 39 15.13 8.21 -19.68
CA ALA A 39 13.86 7.55 -19.42
C ALA A 39 14.00 6.04 -19.64
N ASP A 40 13.64 5.27 -18.62
CA ASP A 40 13.44 3.82 -18.71
C ASP A 40 11.99 3.52 -19.13
N VAL A 41 11.77 2.34 -19.70
CA VAL A 41 10.44 1.86 -20.08
C VAL A 41 9.98 0.81 -19.07
N ILE A 42 8.91 1.11 -18.35
CA ILE A 42 8.28 0.22 -17.38
C ILE A 42 6.97 -0.29 -17.98
N LYS A 43 6.76 -1.60 -18.02
CA LYS A 43 5.58 -2.21 -18.63
C LYS A 43 4.91 -3.22 -17.72
N LEU A 44 3.58 -3.23 -17.75
CA LEU A 44 2.78 -4.41 -17.40
C LEU A 44 2.23 -5.00 -18.68
N THR A 45 2.55 -6.25 -18.96
CA THR A 45 2.02 -6.97 -20.13
C THR A 45 1.15 -8.15 -19.69
N LYS A 46 0.12 -8.45 -20.48
CA LYS A 46 -0.70 -9.65 -20.28
C LYS A 46 0.11 -10.88 -20.70
N GLY A 47 0.84 -11.46 -19.75
CA GLY A 47 1.67 -12.65 -19.99
C GLY A 47 1.15 -13.95 -19.36
N GLY A 48 0.23 -13.87 -18.40
CA GLY A 48 -0.34 -15.04 -17.71
C GLY A 48 -1.84 -14.92 -17.39
N THR A 49 -2.43 -16.00 -16.87
CA THR A 49 -3.85 -16.05 -16.48
C THR A 49 -4.14 -15.23 -15.22
N ASP A 50 -3.18 -15.18 -14.29
CA ASP A 50 -3.41 -14.67 -12.94
C ASP A 50 -2.52 -13.47 -12.58
N PHE A 51 -1.41 -13.25 -13.30
CA PHE A 51 -0.46 -12.16 -13.07
C PHE A 51 -0.05 -11.45 -14.36
N PHE A 52 0.16 -10.14 -14.27
CA PHE A 52 0.86 -9.38 -15.28
C PHE A 52 2.35 -9.67 -15.21
N VAL A 53 3.03 -9.56 -16.34
CA VAL A 53 4.49 -9.54 -16.38
C VAL A 53 4.94 -8.08 -16.29
N LEU A 54 5.55 -7.73 -15.16
CA LEU A 54 6.20 -6.45 -14.93
C LEU A 54 7.62 -6.50 -15.49
N VAL A 55 7.93 -5.60 -16.43
CA VAL A 55 9.25 -5.49 -17.06
C VAL A 55 9.75 -4.06 -16.94
N VAL A 56 11.05 -3.89 -16.64
CA VAL A 56 11.75 -2.61 -16.78
C VAL A 56 12.88 -2.77 -17.80
N THR A 57 12.90 -1.88 -18.78
CA THR A 57 13.93 -1.80 -19.82
C THR A 57 14.64 -0.46 -19.74
N SER A 58 15.97 -0.49 -19.64
CA SER A 58 16.84 0.68 -19.59
C SER A 58 17.87 0.59 -20.72
N GLY A 59 18.07 1.66 -21.48
CA GLY A 59 19.01 1.68 -22.62
C GLY A 59 18.75 0.57 -23.67
N GLY A 60 17.50 0.14 -23.82
CA GLY A 60 17.10 -0.96 -24.71
C GLY A 60 17.36 -2.38 -24.18
N LYS A 61 17.82 -2.52 -22.93
CA LYS A 61 18.07 -3.82 -22.27
C LYS A 61 17.06 -4.04 -21.14
N GLU A 62 16.50 -5.25 -21.06
CA GLU A 62 15.71 -5.69 -19.91
C GLU A 62 16.63 -5.77 -18.67
N ILE A 63 16.27 -5.01 -17.62
CA ILE A 63 17.01 -4.97 -16.34
C ILE A 63 16.20 -5.54 -15.18
N PHE A 64 14.89 -5.74 -15.37
CA PHE A 64 14.00 -6.30 -14.36
C PHE A 64 12.84 -7.03 -15.01
N LYS A 65 12.44 -8.15 -14.41
CA LYS A 65 11.24 -8.90 -14.74
C LYS A 65 10.64 -9.56 -13.50
N ASN A 66 9.32 -9.48 -13.34
CA ASN A 66 8.56 -10.23 -12.34
C ASN A 66 7.17 -10.58 -12.91
N ASP A 67 6.74 -11.84 -12.76
CA ASP A 67 5.49 -12.38 -13.28
C ASP A 67 4.57 -12.97 -12.18
N SER A 68 4.80 -12.61 -10.92
CA SER A 68 4.04 -13.13 -9.75
C SER A 68 3.65 -12.07 -8.72
N LEU A 69 3.94 -10.79 -9.00
CA LEU A 69 3.76 -9.69 -8.06
C LEU A 69 2.46 -8.90 -8.27
N VAL A 70 2.03 -8.72 -9.53
CA VAL A 70 0.87 -7.88 -9.89
C VAL A 70 -0.26 -8.74 -10.46
N PRO A 71 -1.35 -8.99 -9.71
CA PRO A 71 -2.47 -9.80 -10.20
C PRO A 71 -3.22 -9.15 -11.38
N THR A 72 -3.77 -9.96 -12.28
CA THR A 72 -4.58 -9.49 -13.44
C THR A 72 -6.04 -9.23 -13.12
N LYS A 73 -6.51 -9.74 -11.98
CA LYS A 73 -7.90 -9.74 -11.54
C LYS A 73 -7.95 -9.83 -10.02
N LYS A 74 -9.16 -9.67 -9.48
CA LYS A 74 -9.49 -10.00 -8.10
C LYS A 74 -9.09 -11.45 -7.81
N MET A 75 -8.23 -11.66 -6.82
CA MET A 75 -7.83 -12.99 -6.36
C MET A 75 -8.71 -13.39 -5.18
N ASN A 76 -9.33 -14.57 -5.23
CA ASN A 76 -10.13 -15.07 -4.11
C ASN A 76 -9.21 -15.56 -2.99
N ASN A 77 -9.26 -14.90 -1.84
CA ASN A 77 -8.69 -15.40 -0.59
C ASN A 77 -9.67 -15.14 0.57
N SER A 78 -9.42 -15.75 1.73
CA SER A 78 -10.22 -15.54 2.95
C SER A 78 -10.26 -14.09 3.43
N GLY A 79 -9.36 -13.24 2.91
CA GLY A 79 -9.21 -11.82 3.21
C GLY A 79 -9.82 -10.87 2.17
N GLY A 80 -10.71 -11.33 1.29
CA GLY A 80 -11.60 -10.47 0.48
C GLY A 80 -10.93 -9.33 -0.28
N LEU A 81 -9.78 -9.61 -0.90
CA LEU A 81 -9.04 -8.70 -1.78
C LEU A 81 -9.94 -8.02 -2.81
N ASP A 82 -9.86 -6.69 -2.95
CA ASP A 82 -10.18 -6.02 -4.22
C ASP A 82 -8.88 -5.39 -4.74
N VAL A 83 -8.29 -5.99 -5.76
CA VAL A 83 -7.00 -5.54 -6.28
C VAL A 83 -7.26 -4.37 -7.23
N SER A 84 -7.23 -3.14 -6.72
CA SER A 84 -6.90 -1.98 -7.55
C SER A 84 -5.38 -1.99 -7.78
N HIS A 85 -4.94 -2.70 -8.81
CA HIS A 85 -3.52 -2.81 -9.15
C HIS A 85 -3.09 -1.56 -9.92
N GLY A 86 -2.42 -0.65 -9.22
CA GLY A 86 -1.71 0.48 -9.80
C GLY A 86 -0.22 0.20 -9.78
N LEU A 87 0.44 0.37 -10.93
CA LEU A 87 1.87 0.61 -10.96
C LEU A 87 2.06 2.08 -11.22
N SER A 88 2.87 2.72 -10.40
CA SER A 88 3.24 4.12 -10.54
C SER A 88 4.75 4.26 -10.41
N VAL A 89 5.28 5.37 -10.92
CA VAL A 89 6.64 5.81 -10.62
C VAL A 89 6.54 7.09 -9.81
N VAL A 90 7.12 7.08 -8.61
CA VAL A 90 7.13 8.23 -7.69
C VAL A 90 8.56 8.46 -7.24
N ASP A 91 9.08 9.66 -7.51
CA ASP A 91 10.45 10.06 -7.17
C ASP A 91 11.51 9.02 -7.62
N GLY A 92 11.36 8.51 -8.84
CA GLY A 92 12.26 7.49 -9.42
C GLY A 92 12.09 6.07 -8.85
N ASN A 93 11.11 5.83 -7.99
CA ASN A 93 10.84 4.50 -7.42
C ASN A 93 9.63 3.86 -8.08
N LEU A 94 9.68 2.54 -8.26
CA LEU A 94 8.49 1.76 -8.57
C LEU A 94 7.58 1.70 -7.34
N VAL A 95 6.30 1.97 -7.53
CA VAL A 95 5.28 1.85 -6.48
C VAL A 95 4.18 0.92 -6.97
N ILE A 96 4.01 -0.18 -6.25
CA ILE A 96 2.97 -1.18 -6.53
C ILE A 96 1.90 -1.07 -5.45
N GLN A 97 0.68 -0.79 -5.87
CA GLN A 97 -0.44 -0.52 -4.98
C GLN A 97 -1.33 -1.75 -4.84
N TYR A 98 -1.70 -2.05 -3.60
CA TYR A 98 -2.62 -3.11 -3.25
C TYR A 98 -3.70 -2.61 -2.31
N TYR A 99 -4.90 -3.19 -2.41
CA TYR A 99 -6.00 -2.91 -1.50
C TYR A 99 -6.61 -4.25 -1.00
N PHE A 100 -6.76 -4.36 0.31
CA PHE A 100 -7.18 -5.57 1.02
C PHE A 100 -8.36 -5.23 1.92
N CYS A 101 -9.46 -5.97 1.86
CA CYS A 101 -10.58 -5.82 2.79
C CYS A 101 -10.98 -7.21 3.29
N GLU A 102 -10.58 -7.56 4.51
CA GLU A 102 -10.89 -8.86 5.06
C GLU A 102 -12.37 -8.90 5.49
N PRO A 103 -13.26 -9.71 4.85
CA PRO A 103 -14.71 -9.67 5.09
C PRO A 103 -15.11 -10.09 6.51
N SER A 104 -14.24 -10.84 7.19
CA SER A 104 -14.41 -11.21 8.60
C SER A 104 -14.09 -10.06 9.55
N THR A 105 -13.45 -8.99 9.08
CA THR A 105 -13.11 -7.79 9.86
C THR A 105 -13.83 -6.57 9.29
N SER A 106 -13.84 -5.49 10.06
CA SER A 106 -14.32 -4.17 9.60
C SER A 106 -13.21 -3.32 8.96
N VAL A 107 -12.00 -3.88 8.79
CA VAL A 107 -10.79 -3.13 8.46
C VAL A 107 -10.31 -3.48 7.06
N CYS A 108 -10.03 -2.44 6.29
CA CYS A 108 -9.36 -2.51 5.01
C CYS A 108 -7.96 -1.89 5.09
N TYR A 109 -7.07 -2.34 4.21
CA TYR A 109 -5.68 -1.90 4.12
C TYR A 109 -5.36 -1.52 2.68
N SER A 110 -4.85 -0.31 2.46
CA SER A 110 -4.17 0.09 1.23
C SER A 110 -2.67 0.04 1.46
N ARG A 111 -1.92 -0.71 0.65
CA ARG A 111 -0.48 -0.94 0.82
C ARG A 111 0.26 -0.52 -0.45
N ASN A 112 1.29 0.30 -0.28
CA ASN A 112 2.19 0.75 -1.34
C ASN A 112 3.55 0.10 -1.15
N VAL A 113 3.88 -0.87 -2.00
CA VAL A 113 5.16 -1.57 -2.01
C VAL A 113 6.14 -0.78 -2.86
N VAL A 114 7.23 -0.30 -2.25
CA VAL A 114 8.18 0.61 -2.92
C VAL A 114 9.46 -0.12 -3.29
N GLY A 115 9.74 -0.10 -4.60
CA GLY A 115 10.94 -0.62 -5.23
C GLY A 115 11.92 0.46 -5.63
N THR A 116 13.11 0.45 -5.04
CA THR A 116 14.18 1.38 -5.38
C THR A 116 15.26 0.67 -6.19
N TYR A 117 15.68 1.25 -7.32
CA TYR A 117 16.82 0.72 -8.05
C TYR A 117 18.13 1.06 -7.34
N LYS A 118 18.93 0.04 -7.06
CA LYS A 118 20.23 0.19 -6.42
C LYS A 118 21.14 -0.98 -6.78
N ASP A 119 22.41 -0.68 -7.05
CA ASP A 119 23.46 -1.67 -7.30
C ASP A 119 23.07 -2.70 -8.39
N GLY A 120 22.38 -2.24 -9.44
CA GLY A 120 21.97 -3.07 -10.57
C GLY A 120 20.63 -3.80 -10.42
N SER A 121 19.91 -3.63 -9.31
CA SER A 121 18.67 -4.36 -9.02
C SER A 121 17.60 -3.49 -8.37
N PHE A 122 16.34 -3.87 -8.52
CA PHE A 122 15.25 -3.25 -7.76
C PHE A 122 15.10 -3.92 -6.40
N LEU A 123 15.15 -3.13 -5.33
CA LEU A 123 15.06 -3.59 -3.95
C LEU A 123 13.78 -3.07 -3.30
N PHE A 124 13.02 -3.99 -2.71
CA PHE A 124 11.96 -3.65 -1.76
C PHE A 124 12.59 -3.31 -0.41
N SER A 125 12.43 -2.05 -0.03
CA SER A 125 13.01 -1.47 1.17
C SER A 125 11.99 -0.82 2.09
N ARG A 126 10.81 -0.45 1.56
CA ARG A 126 9.73 0.12 2.37
C ARG A 126 8.35 -0.20 1.81
N GLU A 127 7.40 -0.24 2.72
CA GLU A 127 5.98 -0.37 2.46
C GLU A 127 5.23 0.72 3.21
N GLU A 128 4.34 1.43 2.52
CA GLU A 128 3.47 2.41 3.15
C GLU A 128 2.08 1.80 3.27
N VAL A 129 1.51 1.81 4.48
CA VAL A 129 0.21 1.20 4.76
C VAL A 129 -0.75 2.24 5.27
N VAL A 130 -1.94 2.26 4.70
CA VAL A 130 -3.12 2.97 5.20
C VAL A 130 -4.13 1.93 5.64
N ALA A 131 -4.48 1.92 6.91
CA ALA A 131 -5.48 1.03 7.48
C ALA A 131 -6.73 1.83 7.85
N SER A 132 -7.91 1.33 7.50
CA SER A 132 -9.17 2.06 7.69
C SER A 132 -10.34 1.16 8.05
N ALA A 133 -11.19 1.64 8.94
CA ALA A 133 -12.53 1.13 9.19
C ALA A 133 -13.51 2.31 9.17
N GLU A 134 -14.48 2.28 8.24
CA GLU A 134 -15.37 3.41 7.96
C GLU A 134 -14.59 4.74 7.72
N LYS A 135 -14.81 5.79 8.52
CA LYS A 135 -14.06 7.06 8.40
C LYS A 135 -12.82 7.11 9.32
N THR A 136 -12.58 6.07 10.11
CA THR A 136 -11.41 5.99 10.98
C THR A 136 -10.23 5.45 10.18
N ILE A 137 -9.13 6.20 10.15
CA ILE A 137 -7.95 5.91 9.31
C ILE A 137 -6.67 6.11 10.11
N THR A 138 -5.69 5.24 9.89
CA THR A 138 -4.31 5.41 10.34
C THR A 138 -3.35 5.04 9.21
N ARG A 139 -2.13 5.61 9.23
CA ARG A 139 -1.10 5.37 8.23
C ARG A 139 0.25 5.22 8.90
N ASP A 140 1.08 4.34 8.36
CA ASP A 140 2.48 4.21 8.74
C ASP A 140 3.35 3.73 7.58
N VAL A 141 4.66 3.75 7.78
CA VAL A 141 5.67 3.27 6.83
C VAL A 141 6.55 2.21 7.50
N PHE A 142 6.51 1.00 6.96
CA PHE A 142 7.32 -0.13 7.40
C PHE A 142 8.57 -0.26 6.52
N TYR A 143 9.72 -0.52 7.14
CA TYR A 143 10.98 -0.69 6.43
C TYR A 143 11.43 -2.14 6.47
N GLN A 144 11.72 -2.70 5.30
CA GLN A 144 12.23 -4.06 5.16
C GLN A 144 13.75 -4.08 5.36
N ARG A 145 14.21 -4.78 6.40
CA ARG A 145 15.64 -4.92 6.75
C ARG A 145 16.01 -6.39 6.98
N PRO A 146 16.93 -6.97 6.18
CA PRO A 146 17.57 -6.38 5.00
C PRO A 146 16.58 -6.16 3.85
N ALA A 147 16.89 -5.23 2.95
CA ALA A 147 16.10 -5.01 1.74
C ALA A 147 16.08 -6.30 0.90
N THR A 148 14.94 -6.60 0.29
CA THR A 148 14.74 -7.83 -0.49
C THR A 148 14.69 -7.48 -1.97
N PRO A 149 15.35 -8.23 -2.88
CA PRO A 149 15.16 -8.04 -4.32
C PRO A 149 13.69 -8.17 -4.71
N LEU A 150 13.19 -7.23 -5.52
CA LEU A 150 11.81 -7.28 -6.04
C LEU A 150 11.57 -8.49 -6.95
N SER A 151 12.63 -9.06 -7.53
CA SER A 151 12.57 -10.32 -8.29
C SER A 151 12.12 -11.50 -7.44
N ASP A 152 12.38 -11.44 -6.13
CA ASP A 152 12.16 -12.55 -5.21
C ASP A 152 10.81 -12.40 -4.47
N LEU A 153 10.10 -11.30 -4.71
CA LEU A 153 8.81 -11.03 -4.11
C LEU A 153 7.68 -11.62 -4.96
N THR A 154 6.71 -12.20 -4.26
CA THR A 154 5.46 -12.68 -4.81
C THR A 154 4.30 -11.94 -4.14
N TYR A 155 3.15 -11.88 -4.79
CA TYR A 155 1.94 -11.32 -4.18
C TYR A 155 1.59 -12.03 -2.85
N GLN A 156 1.83 -13.34 -2.76
CA GLN A 156 1.48 -14.17 -1.60
C GLN A 156 2.20 -13.72 -0.33
N LYS A 157 3.45 -13.25 -0.46
CA LYS A 157 4.24 -12.75 0.68
C LYS A 157 3.57 -11.56 1.36
N PHE A 158 2.85 -10.71 0.61
CA PHE A 158 2.11 -9.59 1.18
C PHE A 158 0.81 -10.05 1.83
N LEU A 159 0.16 -11.08 1.31
CA LEU A 159 -1.05 -11.68 1.89
C LEU A 159 -0.82 -12.38 3.21
N GLU A 160 0.23 -13.19 3.27
CA GLU A 160 0.53 -14.00 4.46
C GLU A 160 1.15 -13.16 5.58
N ASN A 161 1.69 -11.98 5.24
CA ASN A 161 2.40 -11.10 6.17
C ASN A 161 1.71 -9.74 6.31
N ASP A 162 0.47 -9.75 6.80
CA ASP A 162 -0.30 -8.54 7.13
C ASP A 162 -0.16 -8.12 8.60
N GLY A 163 0.77 -8.75 9.34
CA GLY A 163 0.92 -8.54 10.77
C GLY A 163 1.19 -7.08 11.15
N ASP A 164 2.02 -6.39 10.37
CA ASP A 164 2.35 -4.98 10.61
C ASP A 164 1.14 -4.06 10.39
N ALA A 165 0.37 -4.30 9.32
CA ALA A 165 -0.84 -3.54 9.02
C ALA A 165 -1.93 -3.75 10.09
N LYS A 166 -2.16 -5.00 10.49
CA LYS A 166 -3.08 -5.37 11.58
C LYS A 166 -2.67 -4.73 12.90
N LYS A 167 -1.38 -4.79 13.23
CA LYS A 167 -0.82 -4.21 14.46
C LYS A 167 -0.92 -2.68 14.46
N LEU A 168 -0.68 -2.02 13.34
CA LEU A 168 -0.84 -0.57 13.20
C LEU A 168 -2.24 -0.11 13.58
N PHE A 169 -3.27 -0.72 12.96
CA PHE A 169 -4.65 -0.33 13.23
C PHE A 169 -5.04 -0.64 14.67
N SER A 170 -4.72 -1.85 15.16
CA SER A 170 -5.01 -2.25 16.54
C SER A 170 -4.29 -1.39 17.60
N SER A 171 -3.07 -0.92 17.32
CA SER A 171 -2.36 -0.03 18.24
C SER A 171 -2.99 1.36 18.30
N ALA A 172 -3.53 1.84 17.19
CA ALA A 172 -4.18 3.15 17.12
C ALA A 172 -5.59 3.13 17.71
N PHE A 173 -6.42 2.15 17.35
CA PHE A 173 -7.86 2.16 17.62
C PHE A 173 -8.34 1.01 18.52
N GLY A 174 -7.49 0.03 18.79
CA GLY A 174 -7.79 -1.10 19.67
C GLY A 174 -8.08 -2.40 18.92
N THR A 175 -7.84 -3.53 19.58
CA THR A 175 -7.96 -4.87 18.99
C THR A 175 -9.40 -5.28 18.72
N CYS A 176 -10.35 -4.78 19.50
CA CYS A 176 -11.76 -5.16 19.39
C CYS A 176 -12.40 -4.75 18.07
N VAL A 177 -11.87 -3.73 17.38
CA VAL A 177 -12.36 -3.36 16.04
C VAL A 177 -12.17 -4.51 15.05
N GLN A 178 -11.05 -5.23 15.13
CA GLN A 178 -10.77 -6.39 14.28
C GLN A 178 -11.47 -7.65 14.80
N GLU A 179 -11.42 -7.91 16.12
CA GLU A 179 -11.91 -9.15 16.73
C GLU A 179 -13.44 -9.31 16.65
N LEU A 180 -14.20 -8.22 16.72
CA LEU A 180 -15.67 -8.27 16.71
C LEU A 180 -16.27 -8.51 15.31
N GLY A 181 -15.51 -8.21 14.24
CA GLY A 181 -15.93 -8.31 12.85
C GLY A 181 -17.16 -7.48 12.45
N GLY A 182 -17.36 -7.30 11.13
CA GLY A 182 -18.54 -6.62 10.58
C GLY A 182 -18.74 -5.20 11.11
N ASP A 183 -19.89 -4.90 11.71
CA ASP A 183 -20.22 -3.57 12.27
C ASP A 183 -19.55 -3.31 13.64
N SER A 184 -18.26 -3.64 13.78
CA SER A 184 -17.56 -3.57 15.07
C SER A 184 -17.53 -2.17 15.67
N LEU A 185 -17.39 -1.14 14.85
CA LEU A 185 -17.44 0.25 15.31
C LEU A 185 -18.79 0.60 15.92
N MET A 186 -19.89 0.17 15.29
CA MET A 186 -21.24 0.39 15.83
C MET A 186 -21.47 -0.37 17.13
N LYS A 187 -21.07 -1.65 17.19
CA LYS A 187 -21.16 -2.47 18.42
C LYS A 187 -20.40 -1.84 19.59
N ILE A 188 -19.20 -1.30 19.33
CA ILE A 188 -18.40 -0.61 20.34
C ILE A 188 -19.10 0.68 20.76
N SER A 189 -19.61 1.46 19.81
CA SER A 189 -20.33 2.70 20.10
C SER A 189 -21.56 2.46 20.97
N ASP A 190 -22.42 1.52 20.57
CA ASP A 190 -23.63 1.13 21.30
C ASP A 190 -23.32 0.65 22.72
N GLU A 191 -22.20 -0.06 22.90
CA GLU A 191 -21.77 -0.50 24.23
C GLU A 191 -21.30 0.67 25.11
N LEU A 192 -20.53 1.59 24.53
CA LEU A 192 -20.02 2.77 25.23
C LEU A 192 -21.12 3.74 25.64
N GLU A 193 -22.22 3.84 24.87
CA GLU A 193 -23.37 4.69 25.19
C GLU A 193 -24.09 4.28 26.48
N LYS A 194 -24.02 3.00 26.86
CA LYS A 194 -24.69 2.51 28.06
C LYS A 194 -24.12 3.17 29.32
N GLU A 195 -24.98 3.43 30.30
CA GLU A 195 -24.56 3.90 31.63
C GLU A 195 -23.62 2.90 32.32
N SER A 196 -23.86 1.60 32.10
CA SER A 196 -23.03 0.50 32.58
C SER A 196 -22.59 -0.39 31.41
N PRO A 197 -21.51 -0.04 30.70
CA PRO A 197 -20.98 -0.85 29.62
C PRO A 197 -20.48 -2.20 30.12
N ALA A 198 -20.56 -3.22 29.28
CA ALA A 198 -19.97 -4.53 29.51
C ALA A 198 -18.46 -4.45 29.76
N GLU A 199 -17.92 -5.40 30.50
CA GLU A 199 -16.51 -5.38 30.92
C GLU A 199 -15.54 -5.44 29.73
N TRP A 200 -15.90 -6.17 28.67
CA TRP A 200 -15.03 -6.40 27.51
C TRP A 200 -14.54 -5.10 26.87
N VAL A 201 -15.37 -4.06 26.81
CA VAL A 201 -15.00 -2.77 26.19
C VAL A 201 -13.92 -2.01 26.99
N ARG A 202 -13.74 -2.39 28.26
CA ARG A 202 -12.73 -1.84 29.18
C ARG A 202 -11.50 -2.73 29.32
N ASN A 203 -11.45 -3.85 28.60
CA ASN A 203 -10.25 -4.69 28.55
C ASN A 203 -9.09 -3.88 27.95
N THR A 204 -7.91 -4.03 28.54
CA THR A 204 -6.72 -3.32 28.09
C THR A 204 -6.45 -3.63 26.62
N GLY A 205 -6.34 -2.58 25.80
CA GLY A 205 -6.08 -2.71 24.36
C GLY A 205 -7.31 -2.97 23.49
N CYS A 206 -8.49 -3.23 24.06
CA CYS A 206 -9.72 -3.46 23.29
C CYS A 206 -10.19 -2.20 22.54
N VAL A 207 -10.35 -1.10 23.26
CA VAL A 207 -10.71 0.23 22.76
C VAL A 207 -9.64 1.21 23.21
N THR A 208 -9.30 2.19 22.37
CA THR A 208 -8.36 3.27 22.73
C THR A 208 -9.08 4.61 22.86
N PRO A 209 -8.50 5.59 23.58
CA PRO A 209 -9.02 6.96 23.57
C PRO A 209 -9.12 7.55 22.15
N ALA A 210 -8.17 7.22 21.27
CA ALA A 210 -8.19 7.69 19.89
C ALA A 210 -9.43 7.16 19.12
N LEU A 211 -9.82 5.90 19.34
CA LEU A 211 -11.05 5.37 18.77
C LEU A 211 -12.28 6.10 19.32
N VAL A 212 -12.35 6.32 20.64
CA VAL A 212 -13.49 7.00 21.28
C VAL A 212 -13.69 8.41 20.72
N PHE A 213 -12.62 9.19 20.57
CA PHE A 213 -12.72 10.52 19.97
C PHE A 213 -13.02 10.46 18.47
N SER A 214 -12.54 9.44 17.75
CA SER A 214 -12.90 9.22 16.35
C SER A 214 -14.41 8.96 16.20
N LEU A 215 -14.98 8.07 17.01
CA LEU A 215 -16.42 7.77 17.02
C LEU A 215 -17.24 9.02 17.37
N GLN A 216 -16.80 9.78 18.37
CA GLN A 216 -17.46 11.02 18.76
C GLN A 216 -17.42 12.06 17.63
N GLY A 217 -16.27 12.27 17.00
CA GLY A 217 -16.11 13.20 15.87
C GLY A 217 -16.92 12.79 14.63
N GLN A 218 -17.22 11.50 14.48
CA GLN A 218 -18.08 10.97 13.43
C GLN A 218 -19.58 11.03 13.75
N GLY A 219 -19.96 11.46 14.96
CA GLY A 219 -21.35 11.48 15.41
C GLY A 219 -21.91 10.09 15.75
N LEU A 220 -21.03 9.09 15.93
CA LEU A 220 -21.41 7.73 16.33
C LEU A 220 -21.49 7.58 17.85
N LEU A 221 -20.82 8.46 18.60
CA LEU A 221 -20.77 8.44 20.06
C LEU A 221 -21.03 9.83 20.65
N THR A 222 -21.81 9.92 21.71
CA THR A 222 -22.07 11.17 22.43
C THR A 222 -20.82 11.64 23.17
N MET A 223 -20.70 12.96 23.33
CA MET A 223 -19.60 13.55 24.13
C MET A 223 -19.64 13.05 25.59
N GLU A 224 -20.84 12.86 26.14
CA GLU A 224 -21.02 12.34 27.50
C GLU A 224 -20.45 10.92 27.64
N ALA A 225 -20.79 10.02 26.72
CA ALA A 225 -20.25 8.66 26.71
C ALA A 225 -18.73 8.64 26.52
N ALA A 226 -18.21 9.49 25.62
CA ALA A 226 -16.76 9.62 25.41
C ALA A 226 -16.02 10.05 26.68
N LEU A 227 -16.50 11.07 27.38
CA LEU A 227 -15.90 11.56 28.62
C LEU A 227 -16.00 10.53 29.75
N ARG A 228 -17.12 9.79 29.85
CA ARG A 228 -17.28 8.70 30.81
C ARG A 228 -16.22 7.61 30.60
N TYR A 229 -16.00 7.20 29.35
CA TYR A 229 -14.96 6.23 29.03
C TYR A 229 -13.56 6.72 29.44
N VAL A 230 -13.16 7.92 29.01
CA VAL A 230 -11.83 8.45 29.30
C VAL A 230 -11.61 8.62 30.81
N SER A 231 -12.63 9.08 31.53
CA SER A 231 -12.56 9.21 33.00
C SER A 231 -12.36 7.87 33.69
N SER A 232 -12.96 6.79 33.15
CA SER A 232 -12.80 5.44 33.71
C SER A 232 -11.38 4.88 33.56
N LEU A 233 -10.60 5.38 32.59
CA LEU A 233 -9.19 4.97 32.41
C LEU A 233 -8.26 5.62 33.45
N ALA A 234 -8.60 6.79 33.98
CA ALA A 234 -7.79 7.52 34.95
C ALA A 234 -7.89 6.94 36.38
N ILE A 235 -8.83 6.02 36.62
CA ILE A 235 -9.12 5.43 37.94
C ILE A 235 -8.40 4.06 38.12
N LYS A 236 -7.66 3.60 37.10
CA LYS A 236 -6.79 2.41 37.18
C LYS A 236 -5.35 2.82 37.48
#